data_AF-A0A932LKG0-F1
#
_entry.id   AF-A0A932LKG0-F1
#
_cell.length_a   1.000
_cell.length_b   1.000
_cell.length_c   1.000
_cell.angle_alpha   90.00
_cell.angle_beta   90.00
_cell.angle_gamma   90.00
#
_symmetry.space_group_name_H-M   'P 1'
#
loop_
_entity.id
_entity.type
_entity.pdbx_description
1 polymer ?
#
loop_
_entity_poly.entity_id
_entity_poly.type
_entity_poly.pdbx_seq_one_letter_code
_entity_poly.pdbx_strand_id
1 'polypeptide(L)'
;MQGKPTLKALDVEQRLGELRQLTDGWFDGKEGKALPSDGLDWFAQAFAVNYSERFVLPHLYPTVDGGIRAEWTFGPNELSLEIDLVSHDAQWHELNVKTDAEHARSLDLDVAESWKWIMKRLEVLGGRAE
;
A
#
# COMPACT_ATOMS: atom_id res chain seq x y z
N MET A 1 25.87 -0.53 5.25
CA MET A 1 25.77 0.93 5.03
C MET A 1 24.30 1.24 4.82
N GLN A 2 23.65 1.95 5.74
CA GLN A 2 22.26 2.38 5.52
C GLN A 2 22.30 3.64 4.66
N GLY A 3 21.73 3.56 3.45
CA GLY A 3 21.54 4.72 2.58
C GLY A 3 20.55 5.69 3.22
N LYS A 4 20.78 6.99 3.07
CA LYS A 4 19.81 7.99 3.54
C LYS A 4 18.48 7.79 2.78
N PRO A 5 17.33 7.80 3.46
CA PRO A 5 16.03 7.71 2.79
C PRO A 5 15.86 8.89 1.83
N THR A 6 15.28 8.65 0.66
CA THR A 6 14.94 9.71 -0.30
C THR A 6 13.72 10.51 0.17
N LEU A 7 13.53 11.72 -0.38
CA LEU A 7 12.37 12.57 -0.06
C LEU A 7 11.02 11.87 -0.29
N LYS A 8 10.95 10.94 -1.26
CA LYS A 8 9.76 10.13 -1.54
C LYS A 8 9.53 9.07 -0.47
N ALA A 9 10.57 8.38 0.01
CA ALA A 9 10.43 7.42 1.11
C ALA A 9 9.91 8.08 2.41
N LEU A 10 10.29 9.35 2.63
CA LEU A 10 9.75 10.14 3.74
C LEU A 10 8.23 10.35 3.64
N ASP A 11 7.65 10.41 2.44
CA ASP A 11 6.19 10.61 2.28
C ASP A 11 5.40 9.40 2.78
N VAL A 12 5.89 8.17 2.56
CA VAL A 12 5.27 6.95 3.09
C VAL A 12 5.47 6.84 4.59
N GLU A 13 6.70 7.04 5.10
CA GLU A 13 6.96 6.99 6.53
C GLU A 13 6.15 8.05 7.30
N GLN A 14 6.08 9.27 6.79
CA GLN A 14 5.26 10.34 7.36
C GLN A 14 3.78 9.93 7.38
N ARG A 15 3.27 9.40 6.27
CA ARG A 15 1.88 8.98 6.19
C ARG A 15 1.56 7.86 7.17
N LEU A 16 2.44 6.87 7.33
CA LEU A 16 2.30 5.84 8.35
C LEU A 16 2.34 6.41 9.78
N GLY A 17 3.14 7.45 10.01
CA GLY A 17 3.16 8.20 11.26
C GLY A 17 1.82 8.88 11.59
N GLU A 18 1.15 9.44 10.58
CA GLU A 18 -0.22 9.98 10.70
C GLU A 18 -1.23 8.89 11.01
N LEU A 19 -1.19 7.77 10.27
CA LEU A 19 -2.11 6.64 10.49
C LEU A 19 -1.97 6.04 11.90
N ARG A 20 -0.77 6.05 12.47
CA ARG A 20 -0.53 5.61 13.85
C ARG A 20 -1.28 6.43 14.91
N GLN A 21 -1.64 7.67 14.60
CA GLN A 21 -2.37 8.53 15.55
C GLN A 21 -3.88 8.20 15.59
N LEU A 22 -4.38 7.36 14.70
CA LEU A 22 -5.78 6.94 14.72
C LEU A 22 -6.04 6.06 15.93
N THR A 23 -7.11 6.40 16.66
CA THR A 23 -7.65 5.59 17.75
C THR A 23 -8.92 4.88 17.31
N ASP A 24 -9.34 3.86 18.05
CA ASP A 24 -10.64 3.23 17.82
C ASP A 24 -11.77 4.28 17.78
N GLY A 25 -12.72 4.10 16.86
CA GLY A 25 -13.82 5.05 16.64
C GLY A 25 -13.51 6.19 15.67
N TRP A 26 -12.37 6.16 14.97
CA TRP A 26 -11.96 7.23 14.05
C TRP A 26 -12.88 7.39 12.83
N PHE A 27 -13.62 6.33 12.45
CA PHE A 27 -14.54 6.35 11.33
C PHE A 27 -15.97 6.61 11.83
N ASP A 28 -16.59 7.69 11.34
CA ASP A 28 -17.93 8.17 11.74
C ASP A 28 -18.17 8.26 13.26
N GLY A 29 -17.09 8.37 14.05
CA GLY A 29 -17.13 8.50 15.51
C GLY A 29 -17.56 7.24 16.27
N LYS A 30 -17.67 6.09 15.59
CA LYS A 30 -18.21 4.83 16.16
C LYS A 30 -17.49 3.58 15.68
N GLU A 31 -16.94 3.63 14.47
CA GLU A 31 -16.31 2.51 13.78
C GLU A 31 -14.85 2.87 13.50
N GLY A 32 -14.12 1.98 12.84
CA GLY A 32 -12.71 2.18 12.56
C GLY A 32 -11.86 1.73 13.73
N LYS A 33 -11.06 0.69 13.49
CA LYS A 33 -10.06 0.21 14.45
C LYS A 33 -8.77 1.01 14.30
N ALA A 34 -8.10 1.26 15.40
CA ALA A 34 -6.72 1.73 15.40
C ALA A 34 -5.83 0.71 14.68
N LEU A 35 -4.85 1.21 13.92
CA LEU A 35 -3.93 0.34 13.20
C LEU A 35 -2.87 -0.19 14.18
N PRO A 36 -2.54 -1.50 14.14
CA PRO A 36 -1.56 -2.08 15.05
C PRO A 36 -0.18 -1.49 14.79
N SER A 37 0.45 -0.95 15.83
CA SER A 37 1.77 -0.31 15.73
C SER A 37 2.83 -1.23 15.14
N ASP A 38 2.89 -2.49 15.61
CA ASP A 38 3.86 -3.47 15.11
C ASP A 38 3.65 -3.78 13.62
N GLY A 39 2.39 -3.81 13.16
CA GLY A 39 2.05 -4.01 11.76
C GLY A 39 2.44 -2.80 10.88
N LEU A 40 2.28 -1.58 11.39
CA LEU A 40 2.78 -0.37 10.71
C LEU A 40 4.31 -0.38 10.60
N ASP A 41 5.00 -0.81 11.65
CA ASP A 41 6.47 -0.92 11.67
C ASP A 41 6.96 -2.01 10.71
N TRP A 42 6.24 -3.13 10.62
CA TRP A 42 6.49 -4.17 9.62
C TRP A 42 6.29 -3.62 8.20
N PHE A 43 5.16 -2.98 7.91
CA PHE A 43 4.86 -2.49 6.57
C PHE A 43 5.88 -1.45 6.11
N ALA A 44 6.30 -0.53 6.99
CA ALA A 44 7.34 0.45 6.68
C ALA A 44 8.64 -0.23 6.23
N GLN A 45 9.08 -1.26 6.95
CA GLN A 45 10.28 -2.03 6.62
C GLN A 45 10.13 -2.82 5.32
N ALA A 46 9.02 -3.54 5.18
CA ALA A 46 8.73 -4.34 3.99
C ALA A 46 8.69 -3.46 2.73
N PHE A 47 8.04 -2.30 2.82
CA PHE A 47 7.96 -1.32 1.75
C PHE A 47 9.34 -0.75 1.40
N ALA A 48 10.13 -0.31 2.40
CA ALA A 48 11.46 0.25 2.17
C ALA A 48 12.44 -0.75 1.52
N VAL A 49 12.30 -2.04 1.82
CA VAL A 49 13.16 -3.11 1.25
C VAL A 49 12.70 -3.49 -0.16
N ASN A 50 11.40 -3.60 -0.39
CA ASN A 50 10.87 -4.26 -1.59
C ASN A 50 10.31 -3.29 -2.64
N TYR A 51 9.92 -2.08 -2.26
CA TYR A 51 9.33 -1.10 -3.17
C TYR A 51 10.42 -0.29 -3.87
N SER A 52 10.43 -0.31 -5.20
CA SER A 52 11.43 0.43 -5.97
C SER A 52 11.01 1.89 -6.16
N GLU A 53 11.90 2.82 -5.82
CA GLU A 53 11.71 4.27 -6.00
C GLU A 53 11.49 4.71 -7.46
N ARG A 54 11.72 3.80 -8.43
CA ARG A 54 11.42 4.03 -9.84
C ARG A 54 9.93 4.06 -10.16
N PHE A 55 9.09 3.61 -9.23
CA PHE A 55 7.64 3.66 -9.36
C PHE A 55 7.07 4.82 -8.56
N VAL A 56 5.94 5.36 -9.00
CA VAL A 56 5.20 6.35 -8.20
C VAL A 56 4.78 5.73 -6.87
N LEU A 57 4.65 6.53 -5.83
CA LEU A 57 4.16 6.05 -4.55
C LEU A 57 2.64 5.89 -4.56
N PRO A 58 2.09 4.91 -3.83
CA PRO A 58 0.66 4.87 -3.57
C PRO A 58 0.22 6.01 -2.66
N HIS A 59 -1.05 6.37 -2.76
CA HIS A 59 -1.75 6.99 -1.63
C HIS A 59 -2.10 5.91 -0.60
N LEU A 60 -1.89 6.20 0.68
CA LEU A 60 -2.19 5.28 1.77
C LEU A 60 -3.38 5.77 2.59
N TYR A 61 -4.35 4.90 2.78
CA TYR A 61 -5.55 5.12 3.57
C TYR A 61 -5.71 4.02 4.62
N PRO A 62 -6.27 4.34 5.81
CA PRO A 62 -6.65 3.32 6.77
C PRO A 62 -7.90 2.57 6.27
N THR A 63 -8.00 1.27 6.57
CA THR A 63 -9.28 0.54 6.44
C THR A 63 -10.02 0.56 7.77
N VAL A 64 -11.35 0.44 7.73
CA VAL A 64 -12.20 0.42 8.94
C VAL A 64 -11.80 -0.73 9.88
N ASP A 65 -11.27 -1.82 9.32
CA ASP A 65 -10.84 -2.99 10.09
C ASP A 65 -9.42 -2.93 10.66
N GLY A 66 -8.72 -1.79 10.52
CA GLY A 66 -7.39 -1.59 11.09
C GLY A 66 -6.24 -2.03 10.19
N GLY A 67 -6.49 -2.17 8.89
CA GLY A 67 -5.48 -2.40 7.85
C GLY A 67 -5.12 -1.12 7.08
N ILE A 68 -4.40 -1.30 5.97
CA ILE A 68 -4.04 -0.22 5.04
C ILE A 68 -4.57 -0.54 3.66
N ARG A 69 -5.06 0.49 2.96
CA ARG A 69 -5.29 0.46 1.52
C ARG A 69 -4.30 1.37 0.82
N ALA A 70 -3.49 0.79 -0.07
CA ALA A 70 -2.63 1.51 -0.98
C ALA A 70 -3.32 1.67 -2.34
N GLU A 71 -3.33 2.87 -2.90
CA GLU A 71 -4.01 3.17 -4.17
C GLU A 71 -3.09 3.83 -5.19
N TRP A 72 -3.28 3.45 -6.45
CA TRP A 72 -2.61 4.06 -7.60
C TRP A 72 -3.62 4.29 -8.72
N THR A 73 -3.41 5.37 -9.47
CA THR A 73 -4.19 5.68 -10.68
C THR A 73 -3.26 5.88 -11.86
N PHE A 74 -3.45 5.11 -12.94
CA PHE A 74 -2.67 5.20 -14.18
C PHE A 74 -3.59 5.29 -15.40
N GLY A 75 -3.83 6.51 -15.87
CA GLY A 75 -4.76 6.75 -16.97
C GLY A 75 -6.15 6.22 -16.62
N PRO A 76 -6.70 5.24 -17.35
CA PRO A 76 -8.00 4.64 -17.04
C PRO A 76 -7.95 3.52 -16.00
N ASN A 77 -6.77 3.17 -15.47
CA ASN A 77 -6.64 2.06 -14.52
C ASN A 77 -6.60 2.60 -13.08
N GLU A 78 -7.54 2.13 -12.27
CA GLU A 78 -7.58 2.33 -10.82
C GLU A 78 -7.10 1.04 -10.15
N LEU A 79 -6.12 1.16 -9.25
CA LEU A 79 -5.49 0.04 -8.57
C LEU A 79 -5.60 0.22 -7.07
N SER A 80 -5.91 -0.86 -6.36
CA SER A 80 -5.81 -0.89 -4.91
C SER A 80 -5.12 -2.16 -4.43
N LEU A 81 -4.40 -2.03 -3.31
CA LEU A 81 -3.86 -3.13 -2.53
C LEU A 81 -4.35 -2.93 -1.09
N GLU A 82 -5.30 -3.76 -0.68
CA GLU A 82 -5.77 -3.80 0.69
C GLU A 82 -4.91 -4.79 1.48
N ILE A 83 -4.39 -4.36 2.63
CA ILE A 83 -3.35 -5.06 3.39
C ILE A 83 -3.86 -5.29 4.81
N ASP A 84 -3.88 -6.55 5.22
CA ASP A 84 -4.04 -6.94 6.62
C ASP A 84 -2.68 -6.80 7.32
N LEU A 85 -2.61 -5.92 8.32
CA LEU A 85 -1.38 -5.62 9.05
C LEU A 85 -0.99 -6.66 10.11
N VAL A 86 -1.84 -7.66 10.34
CA VAL A 86 -1.59 -8.74 11.31
C VAL A 86 -1.18 -10.02 10.58
N SER A 87 -1.88 -10.40 9.51
CA SER A 87 -1.54 -11.60 8.73
C SER A 87 -0.54 -11.35 7.61
N HIS A 88 -0.35 -10.09 7.22
CA HIS A 88 0.47 -9.67 6.07
C HIS A 88 -0.07 -10.15 4.72
N ASP A 89 -1.30 -10.67 4.70
CA ASP A 89 -2.01 -10.95 3.47
C ASP A 89 -2.48 -9.65 2.84
N ALA A 90 -2.55 -9.65 1.52
CA ALA A 90 -3.07 -8.53 0.77
C ALA A 90 -3.96 -8.95 -0.40
N GLN A 91 -4.92 -8.09 -0.71
CA GLN A 91 -5.83 -8.22 -1.83
C GLN A 91 -5.57 -7.11 -2.82
N TRP A 92 -5.06 -7.49 -3.98
CA TRP A 92 -4.83 -6.58 -5.09
C TRP A 92 -6.06 -6.54 -5.99
N HIS A 93 -6.47 -5.35 -6.38
CA HIS A 93 -7.56 -5.10 -7.33
C HIS A 93 -7.15 -4.09 -8.38
N GLU A 94 -7.58 -4.32 -9.61
CA GLU A 94 -7.39 -3.45 -10.75
C GLU A 94 -8.69 -3.31 -11.49
N LEU A 95 -9.03 -2.08 -11.87
CA LEU A 95 -10.18 -1.78 -12.69
C LEU A 95 -9.78 -0.81 -13.79
N ASN A 96 -10.01 -1.19 -15.04
CA ASN A 96 -9.97 -0.26 -16.15
C ASN A 96 -11.37 0.36 -16.36
N VAL A 97 -11.57 1.59 -15.89
CA VAL A 97 -12.89 2.24 -15.87
C VAL A 97 -13.47 2.58 -17.25
N LYS A 98 -12.71 2.37 -18.33
CA LYS A 98 -13.19 2.56 -19.71
C LYS A 98 -13.67 1.27 -20.35
N THR A 99 -13.16 0.13 -19.90
CA THR A 99 -13.39 -1.17 -20.55
C THR A 99 -14.05 -2.18 -19.62
N ASP A 100 -14.20 -1.85 -18.34
CA ASP A 100 -14.58 -2.75 -17.24
C ASP A 100 -13.67 -3.99 -17.13
N ALA A 101 -12.48 -3.96 -17.74
CA ALA A 101 -11.51 -5.01 -17.55
C ALA A 101 -10.99 -4.94 -16.10
N GLU A 102 -11.16 -6.05 -15.37
CA GLU A 102 -10.74 -6.17 -13.99
C GLU A 102 -9.71 -7.29 -13.82
N HIS A 103 -8.89 -7.16 -12.78
CA HIS A 103 -7.97 -8.19 -12.36
C HIS A 103 -7.82 -8.13 -10.84
N ALA A 104 -7.91 -9.29 -10.17
CA ALA A 104 -7.77 -9.38 -8.73
C ALA A 104 -6.83 -10.51 -8.35
N ARG A 105 -6.11 -10.35 -7.24
CA ARG A 105 -5.14 -11.34 -6.76
C ARG A 105 -4.87 -11.26 -5.26
N SER A 106 -4.91 -12.40 -4.59
CA SER A 106 -4.36 -12.57 -3.23
C SER A 106 -2.84 -12.67 -3.26
N LEU A 107 -2.19 -12.01 -2.31
CA LEU A 107 -0.76 -11.93 -2.14
C LEU A 107 -0.38 -12.16 -0.68
N ASP A 108 0.73 -12.86 -0.46
CA ASP A 108 1.40 -12.97 0.83
C ASP A 108 2.57 -11.97 0.81
N LEU A 109 2.55 -10.93 1.63
CA LEU A 109 3.56 -9.88 1.62
C LEU A 109 4.83 -10.24 2.41
N ASP A 110 4.89 -11.40 3.07
CA ASP A 110 6.13 -11.91 3.67
C ASP A 110 7.06 -12.57 2.65
N VAL A 111 6.58 -12.84 1.42
CA VAL A 111 7.40 -13.42 0.34
C VAL A 111 7.78 -12.39 -0.74
N ALA A 112 9.07 -12.40 -1.12
CA ALA A 112 9.62 -11.47 -2.10
C ALA A 112 8.96 -11.60 -3.49
N GLU A 113 8.43 -12.77 -3.82
CA GLU A 113 7.73 -13.06 -5.06
C GLU A 113 6.47 -12.21 -5.24
N SER A 114 5.73 -11.93 -4.15
CA SER A 114 4.55 -11.08 -4.18
C SER A 114 4.92 -9.64 -4.52
N TRP A 115 5.97 -9.10 -3.88
CA TRP A 115 6.48 -7.77 -4.17
C TRP A 115 7.01 -7.64 -5.60
N LYS A 116 7.78 -8.63 -6.08
CA LYS A 116 8.23 -8.68 -7.48
C LYS A 116 7.04 -8.66 -8.44
N TRP A 117 5.96 -9.37 -8.09
CA TRP A 117 4.74 -9.39 -8.89
C TRP A 117 4.07 -8.01 -8.93
N ILE A 118 3.90 -7.34 -7.79
CA ILE A 118 3.35 -5.98 -7.71
C ILE A 118 4.17 -5.03 -8.58
N MET A 119 5.50 -5.02 -8.43
CA MET A 119 6.38 -4.14 -9.19
C MET A 119 6.28 -4.37 -10.70
N LYS A 120 6.22 -5.65 -11.11
CA LYS A 120 6.00 -6.00 -12.53
C LYS A 120 4.64 -5.52 -13.02
N ARG A 121 3.59 -5.58 -12.18
CA ARG A 121 2.25 -5.14 -12.55
C ARG A 121 2.19 -3.62 -12.71
N LEU A 122 2.77 -2.87 -11.78
CA LEU A 122 2.93 -1.41 -11.89
C LEU A 122 3.69 -1.02 -13.16
N GLU A 123 4.74 -1.75 -13.53
CA GLU A 123 5.47 -1.48 -14.78
C GLU A 123 4.61 -1.66 -16.02
N VAL A 124 3.83 -2.75 -16.10
CA VAL A 124 2.92 -3.02 -17.22
C VAL A 124 1.86 -1.93 -17.36
N LEU A 125 1.40 -1.38 -16.24
CA LEU A 125 0.35 -0.36 -16.19
C LEU A 125 0.88 1.07 -16.33
N GLY A 126 2.20 1.25 -16.44
CA GLY A 126 2.83 2.54 -16.68
C GLY A 126 3.21 3.33 -15.43
N GLY A 127 3.27 2.71 -14.26
CA GLY A 127 3.49 3.37 -12.97
C GLY A 127 4.90 3.88 -12.68
N ARG A 128 5.69 4.21 -13.70
CA ARG A 128 7.04 4.76 -13.51
C ARG A 128 6.97 6.19 -12.94
N ALA A 129 7.83 6.50 -11.98
CA ALA A 129 8.08 7.87 -11.58
C ALA A 129 8.88 8.57 -12.69
N GLU A 130 8.44 9.76 -13.09
CA GLU A 130 9.19 10.65 -14.00
C GLU A 130 10.54 11.08 -13.41
#